data_AF-A0A966MNK0-F1
#
_entry.id   AF-A0A966MNK0-F1
#
_cell.length_a   1.000
_cell.length_b   1.000
_cell.length_c   1.000
_cell.angle_alpha   90.00
_cell.angle_beta   90.00
_cell.angle_gamma   90.00
#
_symmetry.space_group_name_H-M   'P 1'
#
loop_
_entity.id
_entity.type
_entity.pdbx_description
1 polymer ?
#
loop_
_entity_poly.entity_id
_entity_poly.type
_entity_poly.pdbx_seq_one_letter_code
_entity_poly.pdbx_strand_id
1 'polypeptide(L)' 'MAEMQIKPITMNFGPQHPAAHGVLRLVLEMDGEVIERADPHIGLLHRGTEKLIEHKTYLQALPYFDR' A
#
# COMPACT_ATOMS: atom_id res chain seq x y z
N MET A 1 1.88 17.73 -37.64
CA MET A 1 1.01 17.11 -36.63
C MET A 1 1.44 17.69 -35.30
N ALA A 2 0.56 18.36 -34.56
CA ALA A 2 0.95 18.87 -33.24
C ALA A 2 1.09 17.67 -32.31
N GLU A 3 2.28 17.42 -31.79
CA GLU A 3 2.48 16.43 -30.74
C GLU A 3 1.71 16.88 -29.50
N MET A 4 0.79 16.04 -29.04
CA MET A 4 0.07 16.26 -27.79
C MET A 4 1.04 15.98 -26.64
N GLN A 5 1.56 17.04 -26.01
CA GLN A 5 2.34 16.89 -24.78
C GLN A 5 1.42 16.39 -23.65
N ILE A 6 1.61 15.14 -23.25
CA ILE A 6 0.95 14.57 -22.08
C ILE A 6 1.64 15.18 -20.87
N LYS A 7 0.85 15.82 -19.99
CA LYS A 7 1.38 16.34 -18.73
C LYS A 7 1.49 15.20 -17.73
N PRO A 8 2.53 15.16 -16.89
CA PRO A 8 2.62 14.17 -15.83
C PRO A 8 1.41 14.27 -14.90
N ILE A 9 0.76 13.14 -14.65
CA ILE A 9 -0.46 13.03 -13.83
C ILE A 9 -0.11 12.33 -12.53
N THR A 10 -0.58 12.89 -11.42
CA THR A 10 -0.58 12.18 -10.13
C THR A 10 -1.92 11.46 -9.95
N MET A 11 -1.91 10.14 -9.96
CA MET A 11 -3.08 9.29 -9.78
C MET A 11 -3.07 8.61 -8.40
N ASN A 12 -4.20 8.64 -7.71
CA ASN A 12 -4.38 7.93 -6.45
C ASN A 12 -5.04 6.58 -6.69
N PHE A 13 -4.25 5.51 -6.60
CA PHE A 13 -4.74 4.14 -6.58
C PHE A 13 -5.14 3.80 -5.13
N GLY A 14 -6.44 3.90 -4.84
CA GLY A 14 -6.95 3.82 -3.48
C GLY A 14 -7.05 2.39 -2.90
N PRO A 15 -7.23 2.25 -1.57
CA PRO A 15 -7.39 0.96 -0.89
C PRO A 15 -8.62 0.15 -1.30
N GLN A 16 -9.62 0.80 -1.90
CA GLN A 16 -10.85 0.17 -2.37
C GLN A 16 -10.71 -0.48 -3.75
N HIS A 17 -9.57 -0.27 -4.41
CA HIS A 17 -9.39 -0.72 -5.79
C HIS A 17 -9.47 -2.27 -5.85
N PRO A 18 -10.34 -2.88 -6.69
CA PRO A 18 -10.52 -4.34 -6.74
C PRO A 18 -9.26 -5.14 -7.07
N ALA A 19 -8.31 -4.51 -7.79
CA ALA A 19 -7.01 -5.12 -8.09
C ALA A 19 -5.99 -5.04 -6.93
N ALA A 20 -6.32 -4.38 -5.81
CA ALA A 20 -5.46 -4.41 -4.63
C ALA A 20 -5.61 -5.76 -3.91
N HIS A 21 -4.51 -6.51 -3.78
CA HIS A 21 -4.46 -7.69 -2.91
C HIS A 21 -4.35 -7.25 -1.45
N GLY A 22 -5.48 -7.10 -0.78
CA GLY A 22 -5.56 -6.54 0.57
C GLY A 22 -5.82 -5.04 0.56
N VAL A 23 -5.28 -4.30 1.53
CA VAL A 23 -5.47 -2.84 1.64
C VAL A 23 -4.17 -2.10 1.34
N LEU A 24 -4.06 -1.59 0.12
CA LEU A 24 -2.89 -0.86 -0.36
C LEU A 24 -3.34 0.43 -1.05
N ARG A 25 -2.66 1.54 -0.72
CA ARG A 25 -2.80 2.79 -1.46
C ARG A 25 -1.48 3.10 -2.17
N LEU A 26 -1.53 3.42 -3.46
CA LEU A 26 -0.40 3.91 -4.22
C LEU A 26 -0.70 5.31 -4.74
N VAL A 27 0.22 6.24 -4.53
CA VAL A 27 0.22 7.51 -5.27
C VAL A 27 1.19 7.33 -6.43
N LEU A 28 0.66 7.32 -7.66
CA LEU A 28 1.40 7.08 -8.89
C LEU A 28 1.64 8.40 -9.60
N GLU A 29 2.87 8.66 -10.01
CA GLU A 29 3.23 9.72 -10.94
C GLU A 29 3.45 9.07 -12.30
N MET A 30 2.66 9.48 -13.29
CA MET A 30 2.61 8.84 -14.60
C MET A 30 2.87 9.86 -15.70
N ASP A 31 3.67 9.48 -16.69
CA ASP A 31 3.76 10.16 -17.98
C ASP A 31 3.09 9.28 -19.04
N GLY A 32 1.84 9.62 -19.38
CA GLY A 32 1.00 8.77 -20.23
C GLY A 32 0.74 7.40 -19.61
N GLU A 33 1.20 6.34 -20.28
CA GLU A 33 1.04 4.95 -19.84
C GLU A 33 2.23 4.44 -19.01
N VAL A 34 3.28 5.25 -18.85
CA VAL A 34 4.50 4.90 -18.11
C VAL A 34 4.41 5.44 -16.68
N ILE A 35 4.76 4.61 -15.70
CA ILE A 35 4.86 5.02 -14.29
C ILE A 35 6.29 5.49 -14.04
N GLU A 36 6.46 6.77 -13.70
CA GLU A 36 7.74 7.37 -13.35
C GLU A 36 8.08 7.12 -11.87
N ARG A 37 7.07 7.21 -10.99
CA ARG A 37 7.21 6.99 -9.55
C ARG A 37 5.95 6.39 -8.96
N ALA A 38 6.14 5.49 -7.99
CA ALA A 38 5.07 4.94 -7.18
C ALA A 38 5.41 5.11 -5.69
N ASP A 39 4.49 5.75 -4.94
CA ASP A 39 4.64 5.98 -3.50
C ASP A 39 3.62 5.11 -2.73
N PRO A 40 4.08 3.98 -2.16
CA PRO A 40 3.21 3.05 -1.45
C PRO A 40 2.90 3.53 -0.03
N HIS A 41 1.65 3.88 0.19
CA HIS A 41 1.11 4.21 1.50
C HIS A 41 0.60 2.93 2.17
N ILE A 42 1.49 2.29 2.94
CA ILE A 42 1.22 1.06 3.70
C ILE A 42 0.79 1.35 5.15
N GLY A 43 0.49 0.30 5.91
CA GLY A 43 0.16 0.41 7.34
C GLY A 43 -1.33 0.53 7.64
N LEU A 44 -2.20 0.50 6.62
CA LEU A 44 -3.66 0.50 6.78
C LEU A 44 -4.21 -0.70 7.57
N LEU A 45 -3.42 -1.78 7.66
CA LEU A 45 -3.70 -2.96 8.48
C LEU A 45 -2.60 -3.20 9.52
N HIS A 46 -1.91 -2.14 9.96
CA HIS A 46 -0.98 -2.27 11.08
C HIS A 46 -1.76 -2.51 12.37
N ARG A 47 -1.61 -3.70 12.96
CA ARG A 47 -2.36 -4.16 14.15
C ARG A 47 -1.60 -3.98 15.47
N GLY A 48 -0.37 -3.45 15.45
CA GLY A 48 0.47 -3.36 16.63
C GLY A 48 0.82 -4.72 17.24
N THR A 49 0.94 -5.77 16.41
CA THR A 49 1.15 -7.16 16.86
C THR A 49 2.36 -7.30 17.78
N GLU A 50 3.48 -6.65 17.44
CA GLU A 50 4.70 -6.66 18.26
C GLU A 50 4.46 -6.13 19.68
N LYS A 51 3.69 -5.04 19.80
CA LYS A 51 3.35 -4.45 21.09
C LYS A 51 2.40 -5.34 21.90
N LEU A 52 1.44 -5.98 21.22
CA LEU A 52 0.52 -6.92 21.87
C LEU A 52 1.23 -8.16 22.43
N ILE A 53 2.34 -8.57 21.80
CA ILE A 53 3.14 -9.72 22.23
C ILE A 53 3.92 -9.41 23.52
N GLU A 54 4.34 -8.16 23.75
CA GLU A 54 5.01 -7.75 24.99
C GLU A 54 4.18 -8.04 26.26
N HIS A 55 2.86 -8.03 26.14
CA HIS A 55 1.92 -8.27 27.25
C HIS A 55 1.41 -9.72 27.30
N LYS A 56 2.02 -10.65 26.57
CA LYS A 56 1.60 -12.06 26.47
C LYS A 56 2.75 -13.00 26.83
N THR A 57 2.41 -14.16 27.39
CA THR A 57 3.40 -15.23 27.55
C THR A 57 3.74 -15.85 26.20
N TYR A 58 4.90 -16.53 26.10
CA TYR A 58 5.36 -17.14 24.85
C TYR A 58 4.31 -18.04 24.18
N LEU A 59 3.61 -18.89 24.95
CA LEU A 59 2.59 -19.78 24.40
C LEU A 59 1.34 -19.01 23.91
N GLN A 60 0.98 -17.91 24.58
CA GLN A 60 -0.14 -17.05 24.18
C GLN A 60 0.18 -16.21 22.94
N ALA A 61 1.45 -15.89 22.72
CA ALA A 61 1.90 -15.14 21.55
C ALA A 61 1.96 -16.00 20.28
N LEU A 62 2.09 -17.34 20.41
CA LEU A 62 2.25 -18.26 19.28
C LEU A 62 1.24 -18.05 18.13
N PRO A 63 -0.07 -17.86 18.36
CA PRO A 63 -1.04 -17.68 17.27
C PRO A 63 -0.91 -16.35 16.50
N TYR A 64 -0.12 -15.38 16.97
CA TYR A 64 0.12 -14.14 16.24
C TYR A 64 1.10 -14.33 15.08
N PHE A 65 1.93 -15.37 15.10
CA PHE A 65 2.91 -15.66 14.05
C PHE A 65 2.35 -16.45 12.86
N ASP A 66 1.10 -16.89 12.95
CA ASP A 66 0.39 -17.62 11.88
C ASP A 66 -0.36 -16.67 10.91
N ARG A 67 -0.44 -15.37 11.21
CA ARG A 67 -1.32 -14.39 10.54
C ARG A 67 -0.60 -13.32 9.74
#